data_AF-A0A1D1ZEE5-F1
#
_entry.id   AF-A0A1D1ZEE5-F1
#
_cell.length_a   1.000
_cell.length_b   1.000
_cell.length_c   1.000
_cell.angle_alpha   90.00
_cell.angle_beta   90.00
_cell.angle_gamma   90.00
#
_symmetry.space_group_name_H-M   'P 1'
#
loop_
_entity.id
_entity.type
_entity.pdbx_description
1 polymer ?
#
loop_
_entity_poly.entity_id
_entity_poly.type
_entity_poly.pdbx_seq_one_letter_code
_entity_poly.pdbx_strand_id
1 'polypeptide(L)'
;GATSHCLGQNFAKMFQITFENENREKALVWQNSWAYSTRTIGVMVMVHGDDKGLVLPPKVAAVQVIVIPVPYKDADTQAIFGACSSTVDILSEAGLRVEADLRDNYSPGWKYSHWEMKGVPLRIEIGPKDLANNQVRIVRRDTGSKHDIRMDGFVDKVNEILKSIQETMFEKAKERRDDCIKKIFRWEEFVAALNEKKMILAPWCDEEEVEKDVKTRTKGEMGAAKTLCTPFDQPDLPEGTLCFASGKPARKWTYWGRSY
;
A
#
# COMPACT_ATOMS: atom_id res chain seq x y z
N GLY A 1 -10.51 -0.20 -2.18
CA GLY A 1 -9.85 1.03 -2.68
C GLY A 1 -10.39 1.52 -4.02
N ALA A 2 -11.20 0.70 -4.70
CA ALA A 2 -11.81 0.97 -6.00
C ALA A 2 -13.14 0.21 -6.06
N THR A 3 -13.91 0.42 -7.11
CA THR A 3 -15.13 -0.37 -7.39
C THR A 3 -15.24 -0.65 -8.88
N SER A 4 -15.87 -1.76 -9.23
CA SER A 4 -16.26 -2.13 -10.59
C SER A 4 -17.65 -2.75 -10.54
N HIS A 5 -18.54 -2.26 -11.37
CA HIS A 5 -19.95 -2.60 -11.38
C HIS A 5 -20.35 -3.21 -12.72
N CYS A 6 -20.97 -4.39 -12.67
CA CYS A 6 -21.80 -4.87 -13.76
C CYS A 6 -23.17 -4.19 -13.61
N LEU A 7 -23.45 -3.20 -14.47
CA LEU A 7 -24.69 -2.42 -14.42
C LEU A 7 -25.84 -3.14 -15.14
N GLY A 8 -25.51 -4.23 -15.86
CA GLY A 8 -26.44 -4.93 -16.73
C GLY A 8 -26.99 -3.98 -17.78
N GLN A 9 -28.31 -3.97 -17.92
CA GLN A 9 -29.04 -3.09 -18.84
C GLN A 9 -29.85 -2.02 -18.08
N ASN A 10 -29.62 -1.82 -16.78
CA ASN A 10 -30.43 -0.92 -15.96
C ASN A 10 -30.42 0.52 -16.49
N PHE A 11 -29.22 1.05 -16.76
CA PHE A 11 -29.06 2.38 -17.33
C PHE A 11 -29.46 2.45 -18.81
N ALA A 12 -29.18 1.40 -19.59
CA ALA A 12 -29.60 1.31 -20.97
C ALA A 12 -31.14 1.42 -21.11
N LYS A 13 -31.90 0.78 -20.22
CA LYS A 13 -33.36 0.90 -20.16
C LYS A 13 -33.79 2.32 -19.79
N MET A 14 -33.20 2.90 -18.76
CA MET A 14 -33.55 4.23 -18.25
C MET A 14 -33.30 5.34 -19.28
N PHE A 15 -32.17 5.27 -19.99
CA PHE A 15 -31.73 6.28 -20.95
C PHE A 15 -31.99 5.91 -22.42
N GLN A 16 -32.68 4.79 -22.67
CA GLN A 16 -32.99 4.27 -24.01
C GLN A 16 -31.74 4.09 -24.89
N ILE A 17 -30.65 3.61 -24.29
CA ILE A 17 -29.39 3.36 -24.99
C ILE A 17 -29.51 2.01 -25.72
N THR A 18 -29.73 2.07 -27.02
CA THR A 18 -30.00 0.89 -27.85
C THR A 18 -29.08 0.80 -29.05
N PHE A 19 -28.90 -0.41 -29.57
CA PHE A 19 -28.23 -0.69 -30.83
C PHE A 19 -29.09 -1.64 -31.68
N GLU A 20 -28.80 -1.74 -32.97
CA GLU A 20 -29.39 -2.75 -33.86
C GLU A 20 -28.49 -4.00 -33.86
N ASN A 21 -29.04 -5.17 -33.53
CA ASN A 21 -28.28 -6.42 -33.50
C ASN A 21 -28.14 -7.04 -34.91
N GLU A 22 -27.47 -8.20 -35.01
CA GLU A 22 -27.25 -8.90 -36.29
C GLU A 22 -28.55 -9.30 -37.01
N ASN A 23 -29.66 -9.46 -36.27
CA ASN A 23 -30.99 -9.77 -36.80
C ASN A 23 -31.78 -8.50 -37.20
N ARG A 24 -31.15 -7.32 -37.15
CA ARG A 24 -31.79 -6.01 -37.36
C ARG A 24 -32.84 -5.63 -36.32
N GLU A 25 -32.71 -6.17 -35.11
CA GLU A 25 -33.61 -5.89 -33.99
C GLU A 25 -33.01 -4.88 -33.03
N LYS A 26 -33.85 -4.03 -32.44
CA LYS A 26 -33.44 -3.05 -31.42
C LYS A 26 -33.14 -3.77 -30.10
N ALA A 27 -31.89 -3.74 -29.67
CA ALA A 27 -31.41 -4.37 -28.43
C ALA A 27 -30.81 -3.33 -27.47
N LEU A 28 -30.77 -3.67 -26.18
CA LEU A 28 -30.20 -2.84 -25.12
C LEU A 28 -28.73 -3.20 -24.88
N VAL A 29 -27.89 -2.19 -24.72
CA VAL A 29 -26.46 -2.38 -24.41
C VAL A 29 -26.26 -2.91 -22.99
N TRP A 30 -25.22 -3.73 -22.81
CA TRP A 30 -24.72 -4.13 -21.49
C TRP A 30 -23.64 -3.15 -21.04
N GLN A 31 -23.79 -2.61 -19.83
CA GLN A 31 -22.92 -1.55 -19.33
C GLN A 31 -22.16 -1.98 -18.09
N ASN A 32 -20.94 -1.47 -17.99
CA ASN A 32 -20.08 -1.56 -16.81
C ASN A 32 -19.61 -0.16 -16.44
N SER A 33 -19.35 0.07 -15.16
CA SER A 33 -18.64 1.27 -14.70
C SER A 33 -17.66 0.91 -13.60
N TRP A 34 -16.56 1.66 -13.49
CA TRP A 34 -15.57 1.46 -12.44
C TRP A 34 -14.96 2.80 -12.04
N ALA A 35 -14.44 2.86 -10.83
CA ALA A 35 -13.80 4.05 -10.31
C ALA A 35 -12.60 3.72 -9.42
N TYR A 36 -11.56 4.51 -9.59
CA TYR A 36 -10.34 4.54 -8.79
C TYR A 36 -10.03 6.01 -8.47
N SER A 37 -9.65 6.33 -7.24
CA SER A 37 -9.46 7.72 -6.82
C SER A 37 -8.21 7.91 -5.96
N THR A 38 -7.92 9.18 -5.66
CA THR A 38 -6.80 9.62 -4.80
C THR A 38 -6.90 9.10 -3.36
N ARG A 39 -8.04 8.52 -2.95
CA ARG A 39 -8.17 7.81 -1.66
C ARG A 39 -7.07 6.74 -1.48
N THR A 40 -6.66 6.11 -2.56
CA THR A 40 -5.60 5.09 -2.53
C THR A 40 -4.23 5.61 -2.11
N ILE A 41 -3.95 6.90 -2.36
CA ILE A 41 -2.75 7.57 -1.85
C ILE A 41 -2.82 7.64 -0.32
N GLY A 42 -3.97 8.05 0.24
CA GLY A 42 -4.18 8.07 1.69
C GLY A 42 -4.06 6.68 2.33
N VAL A 43 -4.60 5.65 1.67
CA VAL A 43 -4.44 4.25 2.12
C VAL A 43 -2.97 3.84 2.15
N MET A 44 -2.20 4.11 1.09
CA MET A 44 -0.76 3.81 1.05
C MET A 44 -0.02 4.52 2.18
N VAL A 45 -0.31 5.80 2.44
CA VAL A 45 0.30 6.57 3.54
C VAL A 45 0.00 5.92 4.89
N MET A 46 -1.26 5.56 5.16
CA MET A 46 -1.66 4.93 6.43
C MET A 46 -1.10 3.51 6.61
N VAL A 47 -0.93 2.76 5.53
CA VAL A 47 -0.42 1.38 5.57
C VAL A 47 1.07 1.35 5.88
N HIS A 48 1.86 2.26 5.30
CA HIS A 48 3.32 2.19 5.37
C HIS A 48 3.97 3.21 6.31
N GLY A 49 3.30 4.33 6.61
CA GLY A 49 3.85 5.39 7.47
C GLY A 49 4.26 4.89 8.86
N ASP A 50 5.24 5.57 9.44
CA ASP A 50 5.74 5.31 10.80
C ASP A 50 5.95 6.62 11.57
N ASP A 51 6.49 6.53 12.79
CA ASP A 51 6.70 7.69 13.67
C ASP A 51 7.70 8.72 13.12
N LYS A 52 8.48 8.36 12.09
CA LYS A 52 9.41 9.27 11.42
C LYS A 52 8.78 10.00 10.23
N GLY A 53 7.60 9.58 9.78
CA GLY A 53 6.85 10.23 8.69
C GLY A 53 6.48 9.25 7.57
N LEU A 54 6.54 9.74 6.32
CA LEU A 54 6.18 8.92 5.16
C LEU A 54 7.16 7.77 4.95
N VAL A 55 6.65 6.65 4.45
CA VAL A 55 7.45 5.53 3.92
C VAL A 55 6.84 5.18 2.57
N LEU A 56 7.47 5.61 1.48
CA LEU A 56 6.91 5.48 0.14
C LEU A 56 7.46 4.24 -0.56
N PRO A 57 6.62 3.41 -1.19
CA PRO A 57 7.10 2.36 -2.09
C PRO A 57 7.89 2.97 -3.27
N PRO A 58 9.04 2.39 -3.65
CA PRO A 58 9.90 2.94 -4.72
C PRO A 58 9.22 3.19 -6.06
N LYS A 59 8.17 2.44 -6.41
CA LYS A 59 7.45 2.63 -7.67
C LYS A 59 6.65 3.93 -7.74
N VAL A 60 6.32 4.54 -6.59
CA VAL A 60 5.47 5.75 -6.52
C VAL A 60 6.16 6.93 -5.84
N ALA A 61 7.34 6.73 -5.24
CA ALA A 61 8.11 7.81 -4.63
C ALA A 61 8.58 8.81 -5.69
N ALA A 62 8.35 10.12 -5.48
CA ALA A 62 8.82 11.16 -6.41
C ALA A 62 10.34 11.15 -6.56
N VAL A 63 11.05 11.06 -5.43
CA VAL A 63 12.49 10.80 -5.34
C VAL A 63 12.68 9.40 -4.76
N GLN A 64 13.38 8.53 -5.49
CA GLN A 64 13.68 7.16 -5.05
C GLN A 64 14.95 7.11 -4.21
N VAL A 65 15.95 7.92 -4.61
CA VAL A 65 17.27 7.95 -3.99
C VAL A 65 17.67 9.39 -3.70
N ILE A 66 18.09 9.67 -2.47
CA ILE A 66 18.69 10.96 -2.11
C ILE A 66 20.17 10.78 -1.77
N VAL A 67 21.04 11.53 -2.43
CA VAL A 67 22.49 11.52 -2.19
C VAL A 67 22.85 12.68 -1.26
N ILE A 68 23.55 12.39 -0.16
CA ILE A 68 23.88 13.36 0.87
C ILE A 68 25.39 13.35 1.15
N PRO A 69 26.08 14.48 0.96
CA PRO A 69 27.49 14.60 1.33
C PRO A 69 27.64 14.61 2.85
N VAL A 70 28.64 13.91 3.35
CA VAL A 70 29.00 13.85 4.78
C VAL A 70 30.41 14.44 4.94
N PRO A 71 30.56 15.78 4.83
CA PRO A 71 31.86 16.42 4.98
C PRO A 71 32.38 16.23 6.42
N TYR A 72 33.68 16.07 6.54
CA TYR A 72 34.40 16.03 7.81
C TYR A 72 35.44 17.14 7.84
N LYS A 73 35.93 17.49 9.03
CA LYS A 73 36.98 18.51 9.19
C LYS A 73 38.21 18.10 8.37
N ASP A 74 38.76 19.05 7.62
CA ASP A 74 39.95 18.88 6.76
C ASP A 74 39.76 17.96 5.53
N ALA A 75 38.51 17.61 5.19
CA ALA A 75 38.22 16.82 3.99
C ALA A 75 38.13 17.68 2.71
N ASP A 76 38.52 17.09 1.58
CA ASP A 76 38.27 17.66 0.26
C ASP A 76 36.76 17.66 -0.05
N THR A 77 36.14 18.78 0.28
CA THR A 77 34.70 18.96 0.12
C THR A 77 34.33 19.01 -1.37
N GLN A 78 35.21 19.51 -2.25
CA GLN A 78 34.95 19.51 -3.68
C GLN A 78 34.91 18.08 -4.25
N ALA A 79 35.84 17.22 -3.82
CA ALA A 79 35.83 15.81 -4.22
C ALA A 79 34.56 15.08 -3.76
N ILE A 80 34.08 15.33 -2.54
CA ILE A 80 32.83 14.73 -2.04
C ILE A 80 31.63 15.20 -2.86
N PHE A 81 31.53 16.51 -3.13
CA PHE A 81 30.42 17.05 -3.91
C PHE A 81 30.47 16.55 -5.36
N GLY A 82 31.66 16.44 -5.95
CA GLY A 82 31.86 15.84 -7.26
C GLY A 82 31.38 14.39 -7.30
N ALA A 83 31.74 13.57 -6.31
CA ALA A 83 31.28 12.19 -6.21
C ALA A 83 29.77 12.08 -6.02
N CYS A 84 29.15 12.98 -5.24
CA CYS A 84 27.69 13.06 -5.13
C CYS A 84 27.05 13.33 -6.50
N SER A 85 27.53 14.33 -7.26
CA SER A 85 27.01 14.63 -8.59
C SER A 85 27.18 13.45 -9.55
N SER A 86 28.37 12.84 -9.60
CA SER A 86 28.60 11.64 -10.43
C SER A 86 27.69 10.47 -10.06
N THR A 87 27.40 10.28 -8.77
CA THR A 87 26.46 9.25 -8.30
C THR A 87 25.04 9.53 -8.80
N VAL A 88 24.59 10.79 -8.77
CA VAL A 88 23.30 11.19 -9.32
C VAL A 88 23.25 10.91 -10.81
N ASP A 89 24.28 11.29 -11.57
CA ASP A 89 24.34 11.10 -13.02
C ASP A 89 24.25 9.61 -13.38
N ILE A 90 25.09 8.76 -12.77
CA ILE A 90 25.11 7.31 -13.01
C ILE A 90 23.74 6.66 -12.77
N LEU A 91 23.08 7.02 -11.66
CA LEU A 91 21.77 6.43 -11.33
C LEU A 91 20.64 7.02 -12.19
N SER A 92 20.73 8.30 -12.55
CA SER A 92 19.74 8.95 -13.43
C SER A 92 19.81 8.41 -14.85
N GLU A 93 21.01 8.15 -15.38
CA GLU A 93 21.22 7.46 -16.66
C GLU A 93 20.63 6.04 -16.66
N ALA A 94 20.59 5.39 -15.49
CA ALA A 94 19.92 4.10 -15.30
C ALA A 94 18.38 4.21 -15.13
N GLY A 95 17.82 5.41 -15.26
CA GLY A 95 16.37 5.66 -15.19
C GLY A 95 15.80 5.81 -13.77
N LEU A 96 16.65 5.93 -12.75
CA LEU A 96 16.21 6.16 -11.37
C LEU A 96 15.92 7.64 -11.10
N ARG A 97 14.92 7.91 -10.26
CA ARG A 97 14.61 9.27 -9.80
C ARG A 97 15.51 9.63 -8.62
N VAL A 98 16.62 10.30 -8.91
CA VAL A 98 17.67 10.59 -7.93
C VAL A 98 17.88 12.09 -7.80
N GLU A 99 18.09 12.55 -6.57
CA GLU A 99 18.49 13.93 -6.27
C GLU A 99 19.70 13.93 -5.33
N ALA A 100 20.41 15.07 -5.26
CA ALA A 100 21.43 15.32 -4.23
C ALA A 100 21.04 16.52 -3.37
N ASP A 101 21.22 16.39 -2.05
CA ASP A 101 21.05 17.49 -1.11
C ASP A 101 22.40 18.13 -0.76
N LEU A 102 22.83 19.06 -1.62
CA LEU A 102 24.11 19.74 -1.51
C LEU A 102 24.08 21.03 -0.66
N ARG A 103 22.97 21.33 0.01
CA ARG A 103 22.83 22.54 0.85
C ARG A 103 23.86 22.53 1.97
N ASP A 104 24.73 23.53 2.04
CA ASP A 104 25.82 23.63 3.02
C ASP A 104 25.37 24.21 4.37
N ASN A 105 24.25 24.92 4.39
CA ASN A 105 23.67 25.54 5.58
C ASN A 105 22.96 24.55 6.53
N TYR A 106 22.90 23.26 6.20
CA TYR A 106 22.29 22.21 7.02
C TYR A 106 23.26 21.07 7.31
N SER A 107 23.24 20.58 8.55
CA SER A 107 24.01 19.39 8.93
C SER A 107 23.51 18.13 8.23
N PRO A 108 24.36 17.11 7.99
CA PRO A 108 23.93 15.83 7.43
C PRO A 108 22.76 15.22 8.21
N GLY A 109 22.80 15.25 9.54
CA GLY A 109 21.72 14.75 10.40
C GLY A 109 20.38 15.46 10.16
N TRP A 110 20.38 16.78 9.95
CA TRP A 110 19.16 17.50 9.60
C TRP A 110 18.60 17.03 8.24
N LYS A 111 19.48 16.86 7.25
CA LYS A 111 19.08 16.38 5.91
C LYS A 111 18.52 14.95 6.00
N TYR A 112 19.10 14.10 6.83
CA TYR A 112 18.61 12.73 7.06
C TYR A 112 17.16 12.76 7.52
N SER A 113 16.85 13.53 8.56
CA SER A 113 15.48 13.68 9.07
C SER A 113 14.53 14.32 8.04
N HIS A 114 14.99 15.31 7.27
CA HIS A 114 14.19 15.95 6.23
C HIS A 114 13.70 14.95 5.17
N TRP A 115 14.59 14.10 4.68
CA TRP A 115 14.27 13.12 3.63
C TRP A 115 13.64 11.84 4.17
N GLU A 116 13.94 11.45 5.41
CA GLU A 116 13.20 10.38 6.11
C GLU A 116 11.73 10.78 6.30
N MET A 117 11.45 12.01 6.72
CA MET A 117 10.09 12.52 6.88
C MET A 117 9.31 12.52 5.56
N LYS A 118 9.97 12.86 4.45
CA LYS A 118 9.39 12.82 3.09
C LYS A 118 9.25 11.40 2.52
N GLY A 119 9.83 10.40 3.17
CA GLY A 119 9.72 9.00 2.79
C GLY A 119 10.50 8.60 1.56
N VAL A 120 11.64 9.26 1.29
CA VAL A 120 12.56 8.83 0.23
C VAL A 120 13.05 7.40 0.55
N PRO A 121 12.83 6.41 -0.33
CA PRO A 121 13.10 5.01 -0.02
C PRO A 121 14.54 4.67 0.34
N LEU A 122 15.50 5.31 -0.35
CA LEU A 122 16.93 5.03 -0.19
C LEU A 122 17.71 6.33 -0.01
N ARG A 123 18.56 6.39 1.01
CA ARG A 123 19.55 7.45 1.17
C ARG A 123 20.93 6.89 0.86
N ILE A 124 21.75 7.66 0.14
CA ILE A 124 23.16 7.40 -0.10
C ILE A 124 23.97 8.48 0.61
N GLU A 125 24.90 8.07 1.45
CA GLU A 125 25.80 8.90 2.21
C GLU A 125 27.20 8.76 1.61
N ILE A 126 27.86 9.89 1.33
CA ILE A 126 29.22 9.91 0.76
C ILE A 126 30.09 10.81 1.63
N GLY A 127 31.04 10.21 2.35
CA GLY A 127 32.07 10.91 3.11
C GLY A 127 33.49 10.56 2.66
N PRO A 128 34.52 11.09 3.34
CA PRO A 128 35.92 10.87 2.99
C PRO A 128 36.33 9.39 2.98
N LYS A 129 35.78 8.60 3.91
CA LYS A 129 36.05 7.16 4.01
C LYS A 129 35.48 6.38 2.82
N ASP A 130 34.33 6.81 2.33
CA ASP A 130 33.65 6.18 1.20
C ASP A 130 34.42 6.41 -0.09
N LEU A 131 34.93 7.63 -0.29
CA LEU A 131 35.83 7.97 -1.39
C LEU A 131 37.13 7.14 -1.36
N ALA A 132 37.78 7.07 -0.20
CA ALA A 132 39.03 6.31 -0.04
C ALA A 132 38.87 4.81 -0.34
N ASN A 133 37.68 4.26 -0.09
CA ASN A 133 37.36 2.84 -0.27
C ASN A 133 36.66 2.52 -1.61
N ASN A 134 36.39 3.53 -2.45
CA ASN A 134 35.60 3.43 -3.68
C ASN A 134 34.23 2.75 -3.44
N GLN A 135 33.49 3.25 -2.45
CA GLN A 135 32.19 2.73 -2.04
C GLN A 135 31.25 3.88 -1.68
N VAL A 136 29.99 3.54 -1.36
CA VAL A 136 29.04 4.46 -0.74
C VAL A 136 28.26 3.76 0.36
N ARG A 137 27.81 4.54 1.34
CA ARG A 137 26.97 4.05 2.44
C ARG A 137 25.51 4.24 2.08
N ILE A 138 24.76 3.14 1.98
CA ILE A 138 23.32 3.18 1.73
C ILE A 138 22.52 2.96 3.00
N VAL A 139 21.36 3.63 3.11
CA VAL A 139 20.42 3.49 4.22
C VAL A 139 19.00 3.34 3.70
N ARG A 140 18.34 2.25 4.08
CA ARG A 140 16.93 1.98 3.73
C ARG A 140 15.97 2.76 4.64
N ARG A 141 14.93 3.35 4.06
CA ARG A 141 13.92 4.10 4.83
C ARG A 141 12.97 3.20 5.63
N ASP A 142 12.59 2.07 5.09
CA ASP A 142 11.57 1.17 5.66
C ASP A 142 12.04 0.40 6.90
N THR A 143 13.35 0.14 7.00
CA THR A 143 13.97 -0.64 8.08
C THR A 143 15.06 0.12 8.84
N GLY A 144 15.62 1.17 8.26
CA GLY A 144 16.82 1.84 8.79
C GLY A 144 18.11 1.05 8.60
N SER A 145 18.09 -0.07 7.87
CA SER A 145 19.29 -0.89 7.66
C SER A 145 20.35 -0.12 6.87
N LYS A 146 21.61 -0.39 7.18
CA LYS A 146 22.76 0.31 6.58
C LYS A 146 23.75 -0.67 5.98
N HIS A 147 24.17 -0.43 4.74
CA HIS A 147 25.17 -1.26 4.06
C HIS A 147 26.18 -0.38 3.31
N ASP A 148 27.41 -0.84 3.15
CA ASP A 148 28.34 -0.26 2.17
C ASP A 148 28.21 -1.04 0.88
N ILE A 149 28.18 -0.32 -0.25
CA ILE A 149 28.23 -0.93 -1.57
C ILE A 149 29.35 -0.31 -2.37
N ARG A 150 30.17 -1.17 -2.99
CA ARG A 150 31.23 -0.74 -3.92
C ARG A 150 30.62 -0.13 -5.17
N MET A 151 31.37 0.78 -5.81
CA MET A 151 30.97 1.38 -7.09
C MET A 151 30.88 0.35 -8.23
N ASP A 152 31.60 -0.76 -8.13
CA ASP A 152 31.52 -1.87 -9.09
C ASP A 152 30.13 -2.54 -9.03
N GLY A 153 29.39 -2.53 -10.14
CA GLY A 153 28.01 -3.07 -10.20
C GLY A 153 27.02 -2.29 -9.33
N PHE A 154 27.31 -1.01 -9.07
CA PHE A 154 26.53 -0.16 -8.16
C PHE A 154 25.07 0.01 -8.59
N VAL A 155 24.83 0.27 -9.88
CA VAL A 155 23.47 0.48 -10.43
C VAL A 155 22.59 -0.75 -10.20
N ASP A 156 23.09 -1.94 -10.51
CA ASP A 156 22.33 -3.19 -10.33
C ASP A 156 21.96 -3.42 -8.87
N LYS A 157 22.91 -3.19 -7.95
CA LYS A 157 22.67 -3.30 -6.51
C LYS A 157 21.61 -2.31 -6.02
N VAL A 158 21.65 -1.06 -6.48
CA VAL A 158 20.62 -0.05 -6.12
C VAL A 158 19.24 -0.48 -6.64
N ASN A 159 19.16 -1.00 -7.87
CA ASN A 159 17.91 -1.52 -8.43
C ASN A 159 17.36 -2.72 -7.64
N GLU A 160 18.21 -3.68 -7.29
CA GLU A 160 17.85 -4.83 -6.46
C GLU A 160 17.31 -4.40 -5.10
N ILE A 161 17.93 -3.39 -4.49
CA ILE A 161 17.50 -2.87 -3.19
C ILE A 161 16.15 -2.16 -3.28
N LEU A 162 15.94 -1.32 -4.29
CA LEU A 162 14.64 -0.67 -4.49
C LEU A 162 13.55 -1.71 -4.79
N LYS A 163 13.85 -2.75 -5.56
CA LYS A 163 12.94 -3.88 -5.77
C LYS A 163 12.63 -4.60 -4.46
N SER A 164 13.65 -4.93 -3.68
CA SER A 164 13.50 -5.57 -2.37
C SER A 164 12.64 -4.73 -1.43
N ILE A 165 12.87 -3.41 -1.33
CA ILE A 165 12.04 -2.51 -0.51
C ILE A 165 10.57 -2.62 -0.92
N GLN A 166 10.28 -2.56 -2.22
CA GLN A 166 8.91 -2.66 -2.75
C GLN A 166 8.24 -3.98 -2.34
N GLU A 167 8.95 -5.10 -2.46
CA GLU A 167 8.46 -6.45 -2.14
C GLU A 167 8.27 -6.63 -0.63
N THR A 168 9.27 -6.27 0.18
CA THR A 168 9.20 -6.43 1.64
C THR A 168 8.14 -5.54 2.27
N MET A 169 7.94 -4.34 1.74
CA MET A 169 6.84 -3.46 2.18
C MET A 169 5.47 -4.07 1.90
N PHE A 170 5.30 -4.73 0.74
CA PHE A 170 4.05 -5.40 0.39
C PHE A 170 3.80 -6.63 1.28
N GLU A 171 4.77 -7.52 1.43
CA GLU A 171 4.60 -8.72 2.26
C GLU A 171 4.32 -8.36 3.72
N LYS A 172 5.04 -7.39 4.31
CA LYS A 172 4.76 -6.90 5.67
C LYS A 172 3.33 -6.35 5.81
N ALA A 173 2.84 -5.61 4.81
CA ALA A 173 1.48 -5.06 4.84
C ALA A 173 0.42 -6.17 4.68
N LYS A 174 0.71 -7.19 3.87
CA LYS A 174 -0.14 -8.36 3.65
C LYS A 174 -0.22 -9.24 4.89
N GLU A 175 0.91 -9.56 5.51
CA GLU A 175 0.97 -10.27 6.80
C GLU A 175 0.15 -9.55 7.86
N ARG A 176 0.36 -8.23 8.02
CA ARG A 176 -0.41 -7.43 8.98
C ARG A 176 -1.92 -7.45 8.68
N ARG A 177 -2.31 -7.40 7.40
CA ARG A 177 -3.73 -7.52 7.00
C ARG A 177 -4.27 -8.89 7.39
N ASP A 178 -3.53 -9.96 7.13
CA ASP A 178 -3.96 -11.34 7.38
C ASP A 178 -4.06 -11.63 8.88
N ASP A 179 -3.13 -11.13 9.68
CA ASP A 179 -3.19 -11.16 11.15
C ASP A 179 -4.39 -10.36 11.70
N CYS A 180 -4.88 -9.37 10.95
CA CYS A 180 -6.08 -8.60 11.29
C CYS A 180 -7.38 -9.31 10.92
N ILE A 181 -7.35 -10.44 10.21
CA ILE A 181 -8.54 -11.20 9.81
C ILE A 181 -8.84 -12.27 10.87
N LYS A 182 -10.08 -12.27 11.39
CA LYS A 182 -10.57 -13.30 12.31
C LYS A 182 -11.72 -14.06 11.66
N LYS A 183 -11.53 -15.35 11.42
CA LYS A 183 -12.58 -16.26 10.96
C LYS A 183 -13.45 -16.67 12.15
N ILE A 184 -14.76 -16.47 12.06
CA ILE A 184 -15.70 -16.75 13.15
C ILE A 184 -16.91 -17.52 12.65
N PHE A 185 -17.69 -18.11 13.57
CA PHE A 185 -18.91 -18.82 13.24
C PHE A 185 -20.12 -18.31 14.03
N ARG A 186 -19.91 -17.63 15.16
CA ARG A 186 -20.98 -17.24 16.08
C ARG A 186 -20.97 -15.74 16.39
N TRP A 187 -22.12 -15.25 16.85
CA TRP A 187 -22.33 -13.84 17.15
C TRP A 187 -21.38 -13.31 18.25
N GLU A 188 -21.11 -14.09 19.28
CA GLU A 188 -20.27 -13.67 20.41
C GLU A 188 -18.82 -13.42 19.96
N GLU A 189 -18.32 -14.28 19.07
CA GLU A 189 -16.99 -14.17 18.46
C GLU A 189 -16.89 -12.93 17.55
N PHE A 190 -17.99 -12.61 16.85
CA PHE A 190 -18.09 -11.41 16.03
C PHE A 190 -17.94 -10.14 16.86
N VAL A 191 -18.66 -10.03 17.98
CA VAL A 191 -18.58 -8.85 18.87
C VAL A 191 -17.19 -8.71 19.49
N ALA A 192 -16.59 -9.82 19.94
CA ALA A 192 -15.23 -9.82 20.47
C ALA A 192 -14.20 -9.34 19.41
N ALA A 193 -14.25 -9.91 18.21
CA ALA A 193 -13.35 -9.54 17.11
C ALA A 193 -13.51 -8.06 16.69
N LEU A 194 -14.74 -7.55 16.70
CA LEU A 194 -15.01 -6.14 16.36
C LEU A 194 -14.40 -5.17 17.38
N ASN A 195 -14.44 -5.53 18.67
CA ASN A 195 -13.83 -4.74 19.75
C ASN A 195 -12.29 -4.81 19.73
N GLU A 196 -11.73 -5.94 19.27
CA GLU A 196 -10.30 -6.11 18.99
C GLU A 196 -9.83 -5.37 17.72
N LYS A 197 -10.72 -4.62 17.04
CA LYS A 197 -10.45 -3.90 15.78
C LYS A 197 -9.99 -4.82 14.64
N LYS A 198 -10.50 -6.06 14.61
CA LYS A 198 -10.23 -7.02 13.54
C LYS A 198 -11.22 -6.87 12.38
N MET A 199 -10.78 -7.25 11.19
CA MET A 199 -11.66 -7.57 10.07
C MET A 199 -12.18 -9.00 10.27
N ILE A 200 -13.45 -9.25 10.00
CA ILE A 200 -14.10 -10.50 10.39
C ILE A 200 -14.54 -11.26 9.15
N LEU A 201 -14.17 -12.54 9.03
CA LEU A 201 -14.67 -13.43 7.98
C LEU A 201 -15.71 -14.37 8.59
N ALA A 202 -16.97 -14.24 8.18
CA ALA A 202 -18.09 -14.96 8.80
C ALA A 202 -19.00 -15.65 7.75
N PRO A 203 -19.60 -16.81 8.09
CA PRO A 203 -20.57 -17.47 7.23
C PRO A 203 -21.90 -16.69 7.27
N TRP A 204 -22.40 -16.28 6.11
CA TRP A 204 -23.57 -15.39 6.00
C TRP A 204 -24.63 -15.95 5.04
N CYS A 205 -25.90 -15.69 5.36
CA CYS A 205 -27.05 -16.15 4.57
C CYS A 205 -27.36 -15.27 3.34
N ASP A 206 -26.65 -14.14 3.15
CA ASP A 206 -26.85 -13.21 2.03
C ASP A 206 -28.24 -12.57 1.97
N GLU A 207 -28.77 -12.18 3.14
CA GLU A 207 -30.06 -11.51 3.25
C GLU A 207 -29.88 -10.09 3.79
N GLU A 208 -30.48 -9.11 3.10
CA GLU A 208 -30.38 -7.68 3.42
C GLU A 208 -30.88 -7.35 4.84
N GLU A 209 -31.97 -7.98 5.27
CA GLU A 209 -32.53 -7.76 6.61
C GLU A 209 -31.57 -8.23 7.73
N VAL A 210 -30.78 -9.28 7.46
CA VAL A 210 -29.76 -9.75 8.41
C VAL A 210 -28.60 -8.76 8.48
N GLU A 211 -28.19 -8.15 7.37
CA GLU A 211 -27.18 -7.09 7.40
C GLU A 211 -27.68 -5.84 8.16
N LYS A 212 -28.95 -5.45 7.96
CA LYS A 212 -29.59 -4.36 8.72
C LYS A 212 -29.63 -4.64 10.22
N ASP A 213 -29.96 -5.87 10.62
CA ASP A 213 -29.94 -6.31 12.01
C ASP A 213 -28.53 -6.21 12.62
N VAL A 214 -27.52 -6.78 11.95
CA VAL A 214 -26.11 -6.70 12.38
C VAL A 214 -25.66 -5.25 12.56
N LYS A 215 -25.99 -4.38 11.60
CA LYS A 215 -25.66 -2.95 11.66
C LYS A 215 -26.34 -2.26 12.85
N THR A 216 -27.58 -2.62 13.15
CA THR A 216 -28.33 -2.07 14.28
C THR A 216 -27.74 -2.53 15.62
N ARG A 217 -27.48 -3.83 15.76
CA ARG A 217 -26.92 -4.45 16.98
C ARG A 217 -25.50 -4.02 17.31
N THR A 218 -24.74 -3.59 16.31
CA THR A 218 -23.31 -3.19 16.45
C THR A 218 -23.11 -1.67 16.47
N LYS A 219 -24.21 -0.90 16.42
CA LYS A 219 -24.15 0.56 16.43
C LYS A 219 -23.57 1.07 17.75
N GLY A 220 -22.53 1.88 17.65
CA GLY A 220 -21.88 2.52 18.79
C GLY A 220 -20.99 3.69 18.36
N GLU A 221 -20.21 4.23 19.29
CA GLU A 221 -19.38 5.43 19.07
C GLU A 221 -18.36 5.27 17.93
N MET A 222 -17.80 4.07 17.77
CA MET A 222 -16.84 3.74 16.70
C MET A 222 -17.53 3.34 15.38
N GLY A 223 -18.85 3.55 15.26
CA GLY A 223 -19.64 3.14 14.11
C GLY A 223 -20.14 1.70 14.17
N ALA A 224 -21.02 1.37 13.23
CA ALA A 224 -21.63 0.06 13.08
C ALA A 224 -20.82 -0.83 12.13
N ALA A 225 -20.89 -2.15 12.34
CA ALA A 225 -20.36 -3.12 11.38
C ALA A 225 -21.30 -3.24 10.17
N LYS A 226 -20.71 -3.53 9.01
CA LYS A 226 -21.43 -3.84 7.76
C LYS A 226 -20.63 -4.84 6.93
N THR A 227 -21.23 -5.35 5.86
CA THR A 227 -20.46 -6.12 4.88
C THR A 227 -19.43 -5.23 4.19
N LEU A 228 -18.24 -5.78 3.96
CA LEU A 228 -17.17 -5.13 3.20
C LEU A 228 -17.16 -5.66 1.77
N CYS A 229 -17.04 -6.98 1.65
CA CYS A 229 -17.24 -7.73 0.42
C CYS A 229 -17.36 -9.23 0.72
N THR A 230 -17.99 -9.95 -0.19
CA THR A 230 -17.83 -11.41 -0.30
C THR A 230 -16.54 -11.66 -1.10
N PRO A 231 -15.52 -12.34 -0.54
CA PRO A 231 -14.32 -12.65 -1.31
C PRO A 231 -14.65 -13.56 -2.50
N PHE A 232 -13.98 -13.36 -3.62
CA PHE A 232 -14.12 -14.27 -4.77
C PHE A 232 -13.55 -15.64 -4.46
N ASP A 233 -12.37 -15.69 -3.86
CA ASP A 233 -11.78 -16.93 -3.33
C ASP A 233 -12.47 -17.29 -2.01
N GLN A 234 -13.50 -18.13 -2.11
CA GLN A 234 -14.26 -18.63 -0.97
C GLN A 234 -13.52 -19.81 -0.33
N PRO A 235 -13.23 -19.77 0.98
CA PRO A 235 -12.87 -20.99 1.70
C PRO A 235 -14.03 -21.98 1.67
N ASP A 236 -13.73 -23.26 1.90
CA ASP A 236 -14.76 -24.28 2.06
C ASP A 236 -15.80 -23.86 3.10
N LEU A 237 -17.07 -23.98 2.71
CA LEU A 237 -18.22 -23.74 3.57
C LEU A 237 -18.91 -25.10 3.79
N PRO A 238 -18.65 -25.77 4.93
CA PRO A 238 -19.22 -27.08 5.19
C PRO A 238 -20.75 -27.07 5.10
N GLU A 239 -21.32 -28.17 4.63
CA GLU A 239 -22.77 -28.35 4.61
C GLU A 239 -23.35 -28.23 6.02
N GLY A 240 -24.52 -27.59 6.13
CA GLY A 240 -25.15 -27.32 7.42
C GLY A 240 -24.55 -26.14 8.20
N THR A 241 -23.53 -25.45 7.67
CA THR A 241 -23.01 -24.23 8.31
C THR A 241 -24.12 -23.18 8.42
N LEU A 242 -24.32 -22.64 9.61
CA LEU A 242 -25.32 -21.61 9.88
C LEU A 242 -24.72 -20.20 9.77
N CYS A 243 -25.59 -19.25 9.45
CA CYS A 243 -25.27 -17.84 9.43
C CYS A 243 -24.95 -17.37 10.85
N PHE A 244 -23.79 -16.71 11.01
CA PHE A 244 -23.29 -16.27 12.31
C PHE A 244 -24.26 -15.36 13.09
N ALA A 245 -25.16 -14.66 12.39
CA ALA A 245 -26.04 -13.65 12.96
C ALA A 245 -27.50 -14.11 13.11
N SER A 246 -28.03 -14.87 12.15
CA SER A 246 -29.46 -15.23 12.06
C SER A 246 -29.77 -16.70 12.34
N GLY A 247 -28.76 -17.57 12.36
CA GLY A 247 -28.95 -19.03 12.50
C GLY A 247 -29.56 -19.72 11.27
N LYS A 248 -29.87 -18.99 10.20
CA LYS A 248 -30.31 -19.57 8.91
C LYS A 248 -29.15 -20.30 8.21
N PRO A 249 -29.40 -21.19 7.22
CA PRO A 249 -28.32 -21.76 6.42
C PRO A 249 -27.43 -20.67 5.78
N ALA A 250 -26.11 -20.79 5.96
CA ALA A 250 -25.15 -19.89 5.33
C ALA A 250 -25.01 -20.22 3.84
N ARG A 251 -24.82 -19.19 3.03
CA ARG A 251 -24.61 -19.30 1.58
C ARG A 251 -23.17 -19.05 1.18
N LYS A 252 -22.47 -18.18 1.91
CA LYS A 252 -21.12 -17.72 1.56
C LYS A 252 -20.37 -17.17 2.76
N TRP A 253 -19.06 -17.17 2.69
CA TRP A 253 -18.19 -16.38 3.56
C TRP A 253 -18.23 -14.92 3.13
N THR A 254 -18.30 -14.00 4.09
CA THR A 254 -18.30 -12.55 3.82
C THR A 254 -17.43 -11.84 4.83
N TYR A 255 -16.68 -10.83 4.36
CA TYR A 255 -15.93 -9.94 5.24
C TYR A 255 -16.86 -8.89 5.85
N TRP A 256 -16.69 -8.66 7.14
CA TRP A 256 -17.39 -7.67 7.93
C TRP A 256 -16.40 -6.81 8.68
N GLY A 257 -16.82 -5.59 9.00
CA GLY A 257 -16.06 -4.70 9.86
C GLY A 257 -16.70 -3.33 9.97
N ARG A 258 -16.09 -2.47 10.79
CA ARG A 258 -16.33 -1.03 10.73
C ARG A 258 -15.62 -0.47 9.49
N SER A 259 -16.23 0.50 8.84
CA SER A 259 -15.63 1.19 7.70
C SER A 259 -15.30 2.63 8.04
N TYR A 260 -14.30 3.17 7.35
CA TYR A 260 -13.98 4.59 7.27
C TYR A 260 -15.21 5.44 6.92
#